data_AF-A0A924RGY9-F1
#
_entry.id   AF-A0A924RGY9-F1
#
_cell.length_a   1.000
_cell.length_b   1.000
_cell.length_c   1.000
_cell.angle_alpha   90.00
_cell.angle_beta   90.00
_cell.angle_gamma   90.00
#
_symmetry.space_group_name_H-M   'P 1'
#
loop_
_entity.id
_entity.type
_entity.pdbx_description
1 polymer ?
#
loop_
_entity_poly.entity_id
_entity_poly.type
_entity_poly.pdbx_seq_one_letter_code
_entity_poly.pdbx_strand_id
1 'polypeptide(L)'
;MNTISEPRPAVTADASAAPIDDGIYTHAALCLVGLPIAAQAEPFRRVVGEAEVLMTPAPDATLPAGRWLRRLLMLICDTALRADSVAVDLCSDLPALGELLGAEGNELADLALNYDHLITGKLAIGFGSGAPLSLFDARGRPRAAAEWRGSVRLGARFLASLGENKVLLDRAVVGSLDSTPIALDAYCWVTHMLAAGKRAGADVPAPMTDWESLVGAFGKTGQSEADFRPEFEDALRLVSVQCPDLSLVVGESGVQVRQSVPRVRPAPPAPRADIRATEEMVLKPRPPAPAPAAPAVTAAPPAPVPTARPAPVAERPAPVMAQQNPDAPLRGPRGSIGLKANLTGLTQVIWLNQSNGQDDPIIEVTPGFRYDSDNVTQLALEPMVIQISGGLYQREFERVSAWAMANRDLIDDVWDGEVTAIDEINARVKKVPAPGWR
;
A
#
# COMPACT_ATOMS: atom_id res chain seq x y z
N MET A 1 -51.32 8.46 -33.00
CA MET A 1 -50.85 9.53 -32.10
C MET A 1 -49.60 8.98 -31.41
N ASN A 2 -48.43 9.36 -31.95
CA ASN A 2 -47.12 8.91 -31.47
C ASN A 2 -46.67 9.86 -30.35
N THR A 3 -46.45 9.33 -29.15
CA THR A 3 -45.76 10.05 -28.08
C THR A 3 -44.25 9.93 -28.28
N ILE A 4 -43.64 11.09 -28.50
CA ILE A 4 -42.20 11.29 -28.68
C ILE A 4 -41.52 11.15 -27.30
N SER A 5 -40.64 10.17 -27.15
CA SER A 5 -39.70 10.10 -26.03
C SER A 5 -38.58 11.12 -26.25
N GLU A 6 -38.42 12.05 -25.31
CA GLU A 6 -37.25 12.94 -25.26
C GLU A 6 -35.98 12.16 -24.88
N PRO A 7 -34.85 12.38 -25.57
CA PRO A 7 -33.59 11.74 -25.22
C PRO A 7 -32.92 12.44 -24.04
N ARG A 8 -32.53 11.63 -23.05
CA ARG A 8 -31.71 12.01 -21.88
C ARG A 8 -30.36 12.57 -22.36
N PRO A 9 -29.87 13.71 -21.84
CA PRO A 9 -28.60 14.27 -22.29
C PRO A 9 -27.46 13.33 -21.92
N ALA A 10 -26.63 13.00 -22.93
CA ALA A 10 -25.40 12.26 -22.76
C ALA A 10 -24.47 13.06 -21.84
N VAL A 11 -24.08 12.44 -20.73
CA VAL A 11 -22.98 12.93 -19.89
C VAL A 11 -21.72 12.72 -20.73
N THR A 12 -21.26 13.78 -21.39
CA THR A 12 -19.90 13.81 -21.93
C THR A 12 -18.94 13.79 -20.75
N ALA A 13 -18.39 12.60 -20.49
CA ALA A 13 -17.25 12.42 -19.61
C ALA A 13 -16.04 13.07 -20.29
N ASP A 14 -15.90 14.38 -20.11
CA ASP A 14 -14.65 15.07 -20.37
C ASP A 14 -13.87 15.07 -19.04
N ALA A 15 -13.42 13.88 -18.65
CA ALA A 15 -12.39 13.74 -17.64
C ALA A 15 -11.10 14.22 -18.32
N SER A 16 -10.71 15.45 -18.01
CA SER A 16 -9.36 15.94 -18.26
C SER A 16 -8.39 15.02 -17.54
N ALA A 17 -7.98 13.95 -18.22
CA ALA A 17 -6.91 13.09 -17.79
C ALA A 17 -5.65 13.97 -17.75
N ALA A 18 -5.15 14.24 -16.55
CA ALA A 18 -3.81 14.75 -16.37
C ALA A 18 -2.87 13.88 -17.24
N PRO A 19 -1.85 14.46 -17.89
CA PRO A 19 -0.94 13.70 -18.74
C PRO A 19 -0.44 12.50 -17.94
N ILE A 20 -0.80 11.30 -18.40
CA ILE A 20 -0.42 10.05 -17.76
C ILE A 20 1.10 10.03 -17.80
N ASP A 21 1.71 10.18 -16.64
CA ASP A 21 3.11 9.91 -16.42
C ASP A 21 3.44 8.56 -17.09
N ASP A 22 4.31 8.57 -18.10
CA ASP A 22 4.60 7.40 -18.96
C ASP A 22 5.40 6.31 -18.22
N GLY A 23 5.56 6.48 -16.91
CA GLY A 23 6.12 5.45 -16.06
C GLY A 23 5.13 4.44 -15.51
N ILE A 24 5.67 3.50 -14.75
CA ILE A 24 4.98 2.44 -14.01
C ILE A 24 5.36 2.59 -12.54
N TYR A 25 4.37 2.77 -11.68
CA TYR A 25 4.61 2.82 -10.24
C TYR A 25 4.73 1.42 -9.63
N THR A 26 5.74 1.23 -8.78
CA THR A 26 5.92 0.01 -7.98
C THR A 26 6.33 0.35 -6.54
N HIS A 27 6.30 -0.62 -5.65
CA HIS A 27 6.69 -0.47 -4.25
C HIS A 27 8.21 -0.59 -4.08
N ALA A 28 8.85 0.28 -3.30
CA ALA A 28 10.31 0.28 -3.07
C ALA A 28 10.87 -1.08 -2.60
N ALA A 29 10.16 -1.79 -1.72
CA ALA A 29 10.56 -3.14 -1.30
C ALA A 29 10.70 -4.14 -2.47
N LEU A 30 9.84 -4.05 -3.49
CA LEU A 30 9.92 -4.89 -4.70
C LEU A 30 11.11 -4.52 -5.59
N CYS A 31 11.71 -3.34 -5.38
CA CYS A 31 12.95 -2.94 -6.06
C CYS A 31 14.21 -3.42 -5.36
N LEU A 32 14.13 -3.76 -4.07
CA LEU A 32 15.27 -4.17 -3.26
C LEU A 32 15.38 -5.68 -3.09
N VAL A 33 14.29 -6.42 -3.34
CA VAL A 33 14.19 -7.85 -3.11
C VAL A 33 13.96 -8.55 -4.44
N GLY A 34 14.90 -9.40 -4.85
CA GLY A 34 14.74 -10.27 -6.01
C GLY A 34 13.63 -11.28 -5.79
N LEU A 35 12.71 -11.36 -6.75
CA LEU A 35 11.55 -12.25 -6.71
C LEU A 35 11.88 -13.62 -7.29
N PRO A 36 11.09 -14.67 -6.99
CA PRO A 36 11.27 -16.00 -7.57
C PRO A 36 11.50 -15.96 -9.09
N ILE A 37 12.61 -16.56 -9.53
CA ILE A 37 12.96 -16.67 -10.96
C ILE A 37 12.26 -17.89 -11.58
N ALA A 38 12.12 -18.97 -10.82
CA ALA A 38 11.46 -20.19 -11.21
C ALA A 38 10.32 -20.53 -10.23
N ALA A 39 9.31 -21.25 -10.73
CA ALA A 39 8.20 -21.73 -9.91
C ALA A 39 8.69 -22.72 -8.85
N GLN A 40 8.14 -22.63 -7.64
CA GLN A 40 8.45 -23.50 -6.50
C GLN A 40 7.20 -23.71 -5.63
N ALA A 41 7.10 -24.83 -4.94
CA ALA A 41 5.95 -25.16 -4.08
C ALA A 41 6.12 -24.62 -2.65
N GLU A 42 7.34 -24.27 -2.29
CA GLU A 42 7.73 -23.85 -0.96
C GLU A 42 7.47 -22.35 -0.78
N PRO A 43 7.02 -21.93 0.42
CA PRO A 43 6.92 -20.51 0.75
C PRO A 43 8.25 -19.79 0.49
N PHE A 44 8.15 -18.63 -0.14
CA PHE A 44 9.30 -17.77 -0.39
C PHE A 44 9.33 -16.69 0.67
N ARG A 45 10.50 -16.49 1.29
CA ARG A 45 10.76 -15.34 2.15
C ARG A 45 12.15 -14.80 1.87
N ARG A 46 12.25 -13.50 1.65
CA ARG A 46 13.52 -12.81 1.51
C ARG A 46 13.50 -11.49 2.24
N VAL A 47 14.56 -11.22 3.00
CA VAL A 47 14.77 -9.99 3.78
C VAL A 47 16.07 -9.35 3.33
N VAL A 48 16.02 -8.08 2.97
CA VAL A 48 17.16 -7.30 2.49
C VAL A 48 17.11 -5.93 3.15
N GLY A 49 17.95 -5.72 4.16
CA GLY A 49 17.93 -4.49 4.94
C GLY A 49 16.56 -4.23 5.57
N GLU A 50 15.91 -3.15 5.14
CA GLU A 50 14.56 -2.77 5.60
C GLU A 50 13.42 -3.37 4.76
N ALA A 51 13.72 -4.06 3.66
CA ALA A 51 12.73 -4.64 2.76
C ALA A 51 12.54 -6.14 3.04
N GLU A 52 11.29 -6.58 2.96
CA GLU A 52 10.93 -8.00 3.10
C GLU A 52 9.83 -8.36 2.11
N VAL A 53 9.93 -9.54 1.49
CA VAL A 53 8.86 -10.13 0.68
C VAL A 53 8.58 -11.53 1.18
N LEU A 54 7.29 -11.83 1.43
CA LEU A 54 6.81 -13.16 1.80
C LEU A 54 5.73 -13.59 0.82
N MET A 55 5.88 -14.79 0.26
CA MET A 55 4.90 -15.39 -0.63
C MET A 55 4.56 -16.78 -0.13
N THR A 56 3.27 -17.06 0.00
CA THR A 56 2.77 -18.39 0.37
C THR A 56 1.88 -18.89 -0.77
N PRO A 57 2.19 -20.04 -1.40
CA PRO A 57 1.34 -20.60 -2.43
C PRO A 57 0.03 -21.14 -1.84
N ALA A 58 -0.97 -21.32 -2.68
CA ALA A 58 -2.14 -22.10 -2.33
C ALA A 58 -1.76 -23.59 -2.13
N PRO A 59 -2.57 -24.39 -1.40
CA PRO A 59 -2.39 -25.83 -1.36
C PRO A 59 -2.32 -26.42 -2.77
N ASP A 60 -1.36 -27.33 -2.99
CA ASP A 60 -1.11 -28.00 -4.28
C ASP A 60 -0.77 -27.08 -5.48
N ALA A 61 -0.46 -25.81 -5.23
CA ALA A 61 -0.01 -24.85 -6.24
C ALA A 61 1.48 -24.52 -6.08
N THR A 62 2.04 -23.87 -7.10
CA THR A 62 3.39 -23.27 -7.02
C THR A 62 3.29 -21.75 -6.92
N LEU A 63 4.36 -21.10 -6.49
CA LEU A 63 4.46 -19.65 -6.54
C LEU A 63 4.56 -19.16 -7.99
N PRO A 64 3.95 -18.01 -8.31
CA PRO A 64 4.26 -17.31 -9.56
C PRO A 64 5.75 -16.93 -9.58
N ALA A 65 6.32 -16.78 -10.77
CA ALA A 65 7.75 -16.58 -10.94
C ALA A 65 8.09 -15.83 -12.24
N GLY A 66 9.38 -15.51 -12.38
CA GLY A 66 9.96 -14.97 -13.60
C GLY A 66 9.39 -13.60 -13.97
N ARG A 67 9.28 -13.34 -15.28
CA ARG A 67 8.82 -12.04 -15.76
C ARG A 67 7.36 -11.77 -15.42
N TRP A 68 6.49 -12.80 -15.48
CA TRP A 68 5.06 -12.60 -15.26
C TRP A 68 4.75 -12.18 -13.84
N LEU A 69 5.41 -12.75 -12.83
CA LEU A 69 5.29 -12.25 -11.46
C LEU A 69 5.62 -10.76 -11.38
N ARG A 70 6.75 -10.33 -11.95
CA ARG A 70 7.21 -8.93 -11.91
C ARG A 70 6.21 -8.00 -12.61
N ARG A 71 5.77 -8.38 -13.81
CA ARG A 71 4.85 -7.59 -14.64
C ARG A 71 3.46 -7.49 -14.01
N LEU A 72 2.95 -8.57 -13.43
CA LEU A 72 1.68 -8.56 -12.70
C LEU A 72 1.75 -7.66 -11.46
N LEU A 73 2.82 -7.72 -10.67
CA LEU A 73 2.98 -6.85 -9.51
C LEU A 73 3.13 -5.37 -9.88
N MET A 74 3.89 -5.09 -10.95
CA MET A 74 4.00 -3.75 -11.52
C MET A 74 2.63 -3.21 -11.94
N LEU A 75 1.85 -4.01 -12.68
CA LEU A 75 0.49 -3.65 -13.08
C LEU A 75 -0.41 -3.40 -11.86
N ILE A 76 -0.42 -4.32 -10.89
CA ILE A 76 -1.23 -4.20 -9.68
C ILE A 76 -0.89 -2.93 -8.90
N CYS A 77 0.40 -2.64 -8.68
CA CYS A 77 0.82 -1.45 -7.96
C CYS A 77 0.47 -0.17 -8.73
N ASP A 78 0.75 -0.12 -10.03
CA ASP A 78 0.49 1.06 -10.87
C ASP A 78 -1.00 1.38 -10.93
N THR A 79 -1.84 0.37 -11.21
CA THR A 79 -3.30 0.52 -11.26
C THR A 79 -3.87 0.95 -9.90
N ALA A 80 -3.46 0.30 -8.81
CA ALA A 80 -3.95 0.63 -7.47
C ALA A 80 -3.63 2.07 -7.07
N LEU A 81 -2.39 2.51 -7.33
CA LEU A 81 -1.94 3.84 -6.96
C LEU A 81 -2.58 4.92 -7.82
N ARG A 82 -2.74 4.68 -9.13
CA ARG A 82 -3.40 5.62 -10.04
C ARG A 82 -4.89 5.77 -9.76
N ALA A 83 -5.55 4.68 -9.38
CA ALA A 83 -6.95 4.69 -8.98
C ALA A 83 -7.17 5.14 -7.53
N ASP A 84 -6.10 5.23 -6.73
CA ASP A 84 -6.15 5.40 -5.27
C ASP A 84 -7.16 4.45 -4.60
N SER A 85 -7.11 3.18 -5.01
CA SER A 85 -8.13 2.19 -4.68
C SER A 85 -7.51 0.87 -4.24
N VAL A 86 -8.10 0.29 -3.19
CA VAL A 86 -7.79 -1.08 -2.77
C VAL A 86 -8.44 -2.12 -3.68
N ALA A 87 -9.48 -1.77 -4.42
CA ALA A 87 -10.05 -2.61 -5.47
C ALA A 87 -9.33 -2.29 -6.79
N VAL A 88 -8.62 -3.28 -7.33
CA VAL A 88 -7.78 -3.13 -8.52
C VAL A 88 -8.41 -3.92 -9.65
N ASP A 89 -9.03 -3.21 -10.60
CA ASP A 89 -9.53 -3.81 -11.83
C ASP A 89 -8.35 -4.00 -12.80
N LEU A 90 -8.02 -5.25 -13.10
CA LEU A 90 -6.91 -5.60 -13.98
C LEU A 90 -7.37 -5.61 -15.43
N CYS A 91 -8.26 -6.54 -15.79
CA CYS A 91 -8.77 -6.75 -17.15
C CYS A 91 -10.09 -7.53 -17.13
N SER A 92 -10.87 -7.42 -18.21
CA SER A 92 -12.13 -8.16 -18.38
C SER A 92 -11.93 -9.66 -18.61
N ASP A 93 -10.81 -10.06 -19.20
CA ASP A 93 -10.45 -11.44 -19.48
C ASP A 93 -8.93 -11.61 -19.67
N LEU A 94 -8.50 -12.86 -19.82
CA LEU A 94 -7.10 -13.24 -20.02
C LEU A 94 -6.49 -12.69 -21.33
N PRO A 95 -7.17 -12.74 -22.50
CA PRO A 95 -6.67 -12.10 -23.71
C PRO A 95 -6.38 -10.60 -23.55
N ALA A 96 -7.26 -9.85 -22.89
CA ALA A 96 -7.04 -8.44 -22.62
C ALA A 96 -5.81 -8.21 -21.71
N LEU A 97 -5.63 -9.06 -20.69
CA LEU A 97 -4.42 -9.00 -19.85
C LEU A 97 -3.16 -9.33 -20.66
N GLY A 98 -3.24 -10.30 -21.57
CA GLY A 98 -2.17 -10.66 -22.49
C GLY A 98 -1.79 -9.49 -23.40
N GLU A 99 -2.76 -8.83 -24.02
CA GLU A 99 -2.52 -7.64 -24.85
C GLU A 99 -1.88 -6.50 -24.05
N LEU A 100 -2.38 -6.23 -22.84
CA LEU A 100 -1.85 -5.19 -21.95
C LEU A 100 -0.40 -5.44 -21.54
N LEU A 101 -0.05 -6.70 -21.25
CA LEU A 101 1.29 -7.06 -20.80
C LEU A 101 2.25 -7.42 -21.95
N GLY A 102 1.75 -7.57 -23.18
CA GLY A 102 2.53 -7.94 -24.36
C GLY A 102 2.81 -9.44 -24.48
N ALA A 103 1.92 -10.30 -23.97
CA ALA A 103 2.04 -11.75 -24.09
C ALA A 103 1.65 -12.22 -25.50
N GLU A 104 2.52 -12.97 -26.16
CA GLU A 104 2.27 -13.50 -27.50
C GLU A 104 2.20 -15.03 -27.54
N GLY A 105 1.37 -15.59 -28.42
CA GLY A 105 1.37 -17.02 -28.71
C GLY A 105 1.20 -17.93 -27.49
N ASN A 106 2.19 -18.78 -27.23
CA ASN A 106 2.18 -19.73 -26.11
C ASN A 106 2.38 -19.07 -24.74
N GLU A 107 2.85 -17.83 -24.70
CA GLU A 107 3.11 -17.11 -23.46
C GLU A 107 1.82 -16.74 -22.70
N LEU A 108 0.69 -16.70 -23.40
CA LEU A 108 -0.62 -16.45 -22.79
C LEU A 108 -0.99 -17.54 -21.78
N ALA A 109 -0.61 -18.80 -22.04
CA ALA A 109 -0.82 -19.91 -21.11
C ALA A 109 0.06 -19.79 -19.87
N ASP A 110 1.32 -19.38 -20.04
CA ASP A 110 2.24 -19.14 -18.93
C ASP A 110 1.81 -17.94 -18.08
N LEU A 111 1.31 -16.87 -18.71
CA LEU A 111 0.70 -15.74 -18.04
C LEU A 111 -0.53 -16.17 -17.24
N ALA A 112 -1.42 -16.97 -17.83
CA ALA A 112 -2.61 -17.48 -17.16
C ALA A 112 -2.26 -18.29 -15.91
N LEU A 113 -1.27 -19.17 -16.01
CA LEU A 113 -0.80 -19.99 -14.90
C LEU A 113 -0.23 -19.13 -13.78
N ASN A 114 0.65 -18.17 -14.11
CA ASN A 114 1.23 -17.27 -13.12
C ASN A 114 0.17 -16.36 -12.50
N TYR A 115 -0.81 -15.90 -13.28
CA TYR A 115 -1.93 -15.13 -12.79
C TYR A 115 -2.73 -15.93 -11.77
N ASP A 116 -3.13 -17.16 -12.11
CA ASP A 116 -3.91 -18.03 -11.22
C ASP A 116 -3.15 -18.34 -9.92
N HIS A 117 -1.85 -18.66 -9.99
CA HIS A 117 -1.01 -18.84 -8.79
C HIS A 117 -0.88 -17.57 -7.94
N LEU A 118 -0.79 -16.40 -8.59
CA LEU A 118 -0.74 -15.12 -7.88
C LEU A 118 -2.06 -14.88 -7.14
N ILE A 119 -3.22 -15.00 -7.82
CA ILE A 119 -4.54 -14.72 -7.26
C ILE A 119 -5.14 -15.85 -6.41
N THR A 120 -4.40 -16.92 -6.15
CA THR A 120 -4.78 -17.98 -5.22
C THR A 120 -3.83 -18.03 -4.02
N GLY A 121 -2.64 -17.43 -4.11
CA GLY A 121 -1.68 -17.35 -3.03
C GLY A 121 -1.91 -16.17 -2.05
N LYS A 122 -0.94 -16.00 -1.15
CA LYS A 122 -0.78 -14.85 -0.27
C LYS A 122 0.54 -14.15 -0.56
N LEU A 123 0.51 -12.83 -0.64
CA LEU A 123 1.69 -12.00 -0.78
C LEU A 123 1.69 -10.91 0.29
N ALA A 124 2.79 -10.79 1.02
CA ALA A 124 3.02 -9.76 2.02
C ALA A 124 4.38 -9.08 1.79
N ILE A 125 4.44 -7.79 2.11
CA ILE A 125 5.62 -6.95 1.90
C ILE A 125 5.91 -6.16 3.17
N GLY A 126 7.15 -6.21 3.63
CA GLY A 126 7.68 -5.33 4.68
C GLY A 126 8.56 -4.23 4.09
N PHE A 127 8.47 -3.03 4.66
CA PHE A 127 9.38 -1.93 4.37
C PHE A 127 9.52 -1.03 5.60
N GLY A 128 10.75 -0.82 6.06
CA GLY A 128 11.03 -0.09 7.31
C GLY A 128 10.88 -0.96 8.56
N SER A 129 10.61 -0.33 9.72
CA SER A 129 10.60 -1.00 11.03
C SER A 129 9.27 -1.65 11.42
N GLY A 130 8.39 -1.93 10.45
CA GLY A 130 7.05 -2.47 10.67
C GLY A 130 6.93 -3.97 10.41
N ALA A 131 5.85 -4.58 10.90
CA ALA A 131 5.48 -5.93 10.47
C ALA A 131 5.11 -5.93 8.97
N PRO A 132 5.38 -7.03 8.23
CA PRO A 132 4.98 -7.16 6.84
C PRO A 132 3.48 -6.90 6.66
N LEU A 133 3.15 -6.07 5.68
CA LEU A 133 1.80 -5.72 5.31
C LEU A 133 1.29 -6.71 4.26
N SER A 134 0.07 -7.20 4.42
CA SER A 134 -0.57 -7.99 3.37
C SER A 134 -0.75 -7.12 2.12
N LEU A 135 -0.11 -7.50 1.02
CA LEU A 135 -0.37 -6.90 -0.28
C LEU A 135 -1.76 -7.36 -0.74
N PHE A 136 -1.97 -8.68 -0.79
CA PHE A 136 -3.29 -9.31 -0.81
C PHE A 136 -3.18 -10.75 -0.28
N ASP A 137 -4.29 -11.30 0.23
CA ASP A 137 -4.45 -12.73 0.53
C ASP A 137 -5.69 -13.24 -0.18
N ALA A 138 -5.51 -14.06 -1.21
CA ALA A 138 -6.63 -14.54 -2.00
C ALA A 138 -7.12 -15.94 -1.58
N ARG A 139 -6.44 -16.59 -0.63
CA ARG A 139 -6.78 -17.94 -0.14
C ARG A 139 -8.11 -17.98 0.62
N GLY A 140 -8.46 -16.88 1.30
CA GLY A 140 -9.73 -16.72 2.02
C GLY A 140 -10.97 -16.59 1.12
N ARG A 141 -10.80 -16.54 -0.20
CA ARG A 141 -11.87 -16.36 -1.18
C ARG A 141 -12.05 -17.61 -2.05
N PRO A 142 -12.69 -18.68 -1.53
CA PRO A 142 -12.88 -19.91 -2.27
C PRO A 142 -13.68 -19.66 -3.57
N ARG A 143 -13.24 -20.30 -4.66
CA ARG A 143 -13.76 -20.08 -6.01
C ARG A 143 -14.43 -21.34 -6.55
N ALA A 144 -15.48 -21.19 -7.34
CA ALA A 144 -15.93 -22.24 -8.25
C ALA A 144 -14.94 -22.32 -9.43
N ALA A 145 -14.29 -23.46 -9.62
CA ALA A 145 -13.26 -23.65 -10.64
C ALA A 145 -13.67 -23.05 -12.02
N ALA A 146 -12.74 -22.31 -12.66
CA ALA A 146 -12.80 -21.73 -14.01
C ALA A 146 -13.36 -20.29 -14.21
N GLU A 147 -13.84 -19.56 -13.20
CA GLU A 147 -14.33 -18.16 -13.40
C GLU A 147 -13.24 -17.07 -13.38
N TRP A 148 -12.96 -16.38 -14.51
CA TRP A 148 -11.95 -15.31 -14.55
C TRP A 148 -12.17 -14.26 -13.45
N ARG A 149 -11.12 -13.96 -12.67
CA ARG A 149 -11.15 -12.86 -11.69
C ARG A 149 -10.57 -11.64 -12.37
N GLY A 150 -11.40 -10.67 -12.71
CA GLY A 150 -10.94 -9.42 -13.35
C GLY A 150 -10.37 -8.38 -12.39
N SER A 151 -10.52 -8.60 -11.08
CA SER A 151 -10.10 -7.65 -10.05
C SER A 151 -9.46 -8.33 -8.84
N VAL A 152 -8.48 -7.66 -8.23
CA VAL A 152 -7.85 -8.09 -6.97
C VAL A 152 -8.06 -7.02 -5.90
N ARG A 153 -8.23 -7.43 -4.64
CA ARG A 153 -8.36 -6.51 -3.52
C ARG A 153 -7.05 -6.47 -2.73
N LEU A 154 -6.50 -5.27 -2.56
CA LEU A 154 -5.28 -5.01 -1.80
C LEU A 154 -5.58 -4.70 -0.33
N GLY A 155 -4.60 -4.94 0.53
CA GLY A 155 -4.63 -4.45 1.91
C GLY A 155 -4.59 -2.92 1.94
N ALA A 156 -5.46 -2.28 2.74
CA ALA A 156 -5.52 -0.83 2.83
C ALA A 156 -4.20 -0.20 3.32
N ARG A 157 -3.55 -0.86 4.29
CA ARG A 157 -2.21 -0.43 4.75
C ARG A 157 -1.13 -0.59 3.70
N PHE A 158 -1.23 -1.61 2.85
CA PHE A 158 -0.31 -1.77 1.74
C PHE A 158 -0.48 -0.63 0.73
N LEU A 159 -1.70 -0.24 0.35
CA LEU A 159 -1.94 0.90 -0.53
C LEU A 159 -1.35 2.20 0.04
N ALA A 160 -1.55 2.46 1.34
CA ALA A 160 -0.94 3.61 2.01
C ALA A 160 0.60 3.56 1.94
N SER A 161 1.21 2.40 2.25
CA SER A 161 2.65 2.19 2.14
C SER A 161 3.17 2.37 0.70
N LEU A 162 2.41 1.92 -0.30
CA LEU A 162 2.72 2.12 -1.72
C LEU A 162 2.73 3.60 -2.09
N GLY A 163 1.76 4.38 -1.59
CA GLY A 163 1.72 5.83 -1.82
C GLY A 163 2.95 6.56 -1.26
N GLU A 164 3.41 6.15 -0.07
CA GLU A 164 4.58 6.70 0.62
C GLU A 164 5.91 6.23 0.00
N ASN A 165 5.99 4.97 -0.42
CA ASN A 165 7.22 4.29 -0.82
C ASN A 165 7.23 3.89 -2.30
N LYS A 166 6.61 4.71 -3.16
CA LYS A 166 6.57 4.46 -4.61
C LYS A 166 7.91 4.72 -5.29
N VAL A 167 8.20 3.88 -6.28
CA VAL A 167 9.28 4.05 -7.27
C VAL A 167 8.63 4.12 -8.64
N LEU A 168 8.99 5.15 -9.41
CA LEU A 168 8.55 5.32 -10.79
C LEU A 168 9.57 4.69 -11.74
N LEU A 169 9.12 3.72 -12.53
CA LEU A 169 9.90 3.04 -13.57
C LEU A 169 9.53 3.58 -14.94
N ASP A 170 10.45 3.58 -15.90
CA ASP A 170 10.17 3.92 -17.30
C ASP A 170 9.54 2.71 -18.01
N ARG A 171 8.35 2.89 -18.59
CA ARG A 171 7.58 1.82 -19.25
C ARG A 171 8.32 1.23 -20.45
N ALA A 172 9.03 2.04 -21.23
CA ALA A 172 9.77 1.57 -22.40
C ALA A 172 10.97 0.71 -21.98
N VAL A 173 11.67 1.12 -20.91
CA VAL A 173 12.78 0.33 -20.35
C VAL A 173 12.27 -1.01 -19.82
N VAL A 174 11.16 -1.03 -19.07
CA VAL A 174 10.55 -2.28 -18.59
C VAL A 174 10.20 -3.21 -19.76
N GLY A 175 9.57 -2.69 -20.81
CA GLY A 175 9.24 -3.48 -22.01
C GLY A 175 10.47 -4.06 -22.70
N SER A 176 11.58 -3.30 -22.77
CA SER A 176 12.83 -3.76 -23.39
C SER A 176 13.57 -4.84 -22.60
N LEU A 177 13.36 -4.93 -21.28
CA LEU A 177 14.02 -5.87 -20.37
C LEU A 177 13.15 -7.08 -20.00
N ASP A 178 11.91 -7.12 -20.48
CA ASP A 178 10.87 -8.05 -19.99
C ASP A 178 11.23 -9.53 -20.17
N SER A 179 12.05 -9.86 -21.18
CA SER A 179 12.51 -11.22 -21.44
C SER A 179 13.51 -11.75 -20.39
N THR A 180 14.08 -10.88 -19.55
CA THR A 180 15.14 -11.22 -18.60
C THR A 180 14.77 -10.79 -17.19
N PRO A 181 14.21 -11.69 -16.35
CA PRO A 181 13.73 -11.34 -15.01
C PRO A 181 14.79 -10.70 -14.10
N ILE A 182 16.04 -11.15 -14.18
CA ILE A 182 17.14 -10.56 -13.40
C ILE A 182 17.50 -9.14 -13.88
N ALA A 183 17.30 -8.82 -15.17
CA ALA A 183 17.50 -7.47 -15.69
C ALA A 183 16.39 -6.52 -15.24
N LEU A 184 15.14 -7.00 -15.14
CA LEU A 184 14.05 -6.24 -14.51
C LEU A 184 14.37 -5.94 -13.04
N ASP A 185 14.86 -6.92 -12.28
CA ASP A 185 15.26 -6.71 -10.88
C ASP A 185 16.40 -5.69 -10.77
N ALA A 186 17.44 -5.85 -11.59
CA ALA A 186 18.57 -4.92 -11.64
C ALA A 186 18.11 -3.50 -12.00
N TYR A 187 17.17 -3.36 -12.94
CA TYR A 187 16.60 -2.07 -13.31
C TYR A 187 15.82 -1.42 -12.15
N CYS A 188 14.96 -2.20 -11.47
CA CYS A 188 14.21 -1.72 -10.32
C CYS A 188 15.17 -1.27 -9.21
N TRP A 189 16.20 -2.07 -8.91
CA TRP A 189 17.22 -1.75 -7.93
C TRP A 189 17.98 -0.47 -8.27
N VAL A 190 18.51 -0.35 -9.50
CA VAL A 190 19.21 0.85 -9.97
C VAL A 190 18.32 2.09 -9.84
N THR A 191 17.05 1.98 -10.25
CA THR A 191 16.11 3.11 -10.20
C THR A 191 15.84 3.54 -8.76
N HIS A 192 15.69 2.57 -7.84
CA HIS A 192 15.57 2.84 -6.42
C HIS A 192 16.83 3.54 -5.86
N MET A 193 18.03 3.03 -6.18
CA MET A 193 19.30 3.59 -5.71
C MET A 193 19.54 5.01 -6.23
N LEU A 194 19.19 5.30 -7.48
CA LEU A 194 19.22 6.67 -8.01
C LEU A 194 18.27 7.60 -7.27
N ALA A 195 17.04 7.15 -6.99
CA ALA A 195 16.08 7.93 -6.24
C ALA A 195 16.56 8.19 -4.80
N ALA A 196 17.19 7.20 -4.16
CA ALA A 196 17.80 7.36 -2.85
C ALA A 196 18.96 8.36 -2.85
N GLY A 197 19.86 8.28 -3.85
CA GLY A 197 20.95 9.25 -4.02
C GLY A 197 20.42 10.68 -4.21
N LYS A 198 19.40 10.88 -5.05
CA LYS A 198 18.75 12.19 -5.25
C LYS A 198 18.20 12.77 -3.95
N ARG A 199 17.60 11.96 -3.08
CA ARG A 199 17.10 12.38 -1.76
C ARG A 199 18.23 12.77 -0.80
N ALA A 200 19.39 12.10 -0.88
CA ALA A 200 20.57 12.40 -0.09
C ALA A 200 21.36 13.64 -0.61
N GLY A 201 21.08 14.09 -1.84
CA GLY A 201 21.72 15.21 -2.52
C GLY A 201 22.33 14.78 -3.86
N ALA A 202 22.04 15.52 -4.93
CA ALA A 202 22.37 15.13 -6.32
C ALA A 202 23.86 14.85 -6.58
N ASP A 203 24.76 15.39 -5.77
CA ASP A 203 26.21 15.20 -5.88
C ASP A 203 26.76 14.05 -5.01
N VAL A 204 25.92 13.40 -4.19
CA VAL A 204 26.33 12.28 -3.34
C VAL A 204 26.07 10.97 -4.08
N PRO A 205 27.11 10.20 -4.44
CA PRO A 205 26.92 8.86 -4.99
C PRO A 205 26.11 7.99 -4.03
N ALA A 206 25.25 7.13 -4.56
CA ALA A 206 24.68 6.08 -3.73
C ALA A 206 25.83 5.25 -3.12
N PRO A 207 25.68 4.74 -1.88
CA PRO A 207 26.71 3.90 -1.28
C PRO A 207 26.99 2.70 -2.19
N MET A 208 28.25 2.27 -2.24
CA MET A 208 28.64 1.03 -2.90
C MET A 208 27.87 -0.12 -2.25
N THR A 209 27.19 -0.94 -3.03
CA THR A 209 26.56 -2.17 -2.56
C THR A 209 27.50 -3.33 -2.87
N ASP A 210 27.95 -4.03 -1.82
CA ASP A 210 28.85 -5.17 -1.99
C ASP A 210 28.16 -6.38 -2.65
N TRP A 211 28.97 -7.28 -3.20
CA TRP A 211 28.48 -8.45 -3.90
C TRP A 211 27.73 -9.43 -2.99
N GLU A 212 28.15 -9.57 -1.73
CA GLU A 212 27.46 -10.42 -0.76
C GLU A 212 26.01 -9.94 -0.55
N SER A 213 25.81 -8.64 -0.39
CA SER A 213 24.49 -8.02 -0.28
C SER A 213 23.66 -8.20 -1.55
N LEU A 214 24.25 -8.07 -2.74
CA LEU A 214 23.55 -8.30 -4.01
C LEU A 214 23.16 -9.77 -4.21
N VAL A 215 24.02 -10.72 -3.82
CA VAL A 215 23.70 -12.15 -3.82
C VAL A 215 22.55 -12.43 -2.86
N GLY A 216 22.58 -11.87 -1.64
CA GLY A 216 21.50 -12.01 -0.68
C GLY A 216 20.17 -11.44 -1.18
N ALA A 217 20.23 -10.35 -1.95
CA ALA A 217 19.06 -9.67 -2.49
C ALA A 217 18.48 -10.33 -3.74
N PHE A 218 19.30 -10.69 -4.71
CA PHE A 218 18.88 -11.09 -6.06
C PHE A 218 19.31 -12.50 -6.46
N GLY A 219 20.25 -13.11 -5.73
CA GLY A 219 20.73 -14.46 -6.00
C GLY A 219 19.67 -15.54 -5.78
N LYS A 220 19.86 -16.69 -6.42
CA LYS A 220 19.11 -17.92 -6.12
C LYS A 220 19.53 -18.45 -4.75
N THR A 221 18.67 -19.21 -4.08
CA THR A 221 18.98 -19.80 -2.77
C THR A 221 20.27 -20.64 -2.85
N GLY A 222 21.30 -20.25 -2.10
CA GLY A 222 22.59 -20.94 -2.09
C GLY A 222 23.51 -20.64 -3.29
N GLN A 223 23.18 -19.66 -4.14
CA GLN A 223 24.03 -19.27 -5.26
C GLN A 223 25.34 -18.65 -4.75
N SER A 224 26.46 -19.06 -5.34
CA SER A 224 27.76 -18.48 -5.03
C SER A 224 27.92 -17.10 -5.70
N GLU A 225 28.75 -16.23 -5.13
CA GLU A 225 29.09 -14.95 -5.77
C GLU A 225 29.72 -15.15 -7.16
N ALA A 226 30.56 -16.17 -7.32
CA ALA A 226 31.24 -16.47 -8.59
C ALA A 226 30.26 -16.80 -9.73
N ASP A 227 29.14 -17.44 -9.41
CA ASP A 227 28.09 -17.75 -10.38
C ASP A 227 27.12 -16.58 -10.57
N PHE A 228 26.82 -15.84 -9.51
CA PHE A 228 25.87 -14.73 -9.53
C PHE A 228 26.43 -13.50 -10.24
N ARG A 229 27.69 -13.15 -9.97
CA ARG A 229 28.28 -11.90 -10.42
C ARG A 229 28.26 -11.75 -11.95
N PRO A 230 28.69 -12.74 -12.76
CA PRO A 230 28.57 -12.64 -14.22
C PRO A 230 27.12 -12.45 -14.70
N GLU A 231 26.16 -13.17 -14.10
CA GLU A 231 24.73 -13.09 -14.42
C GLU A 231 24.17 -11.68 -14.14
N PHE A 232 24.55 -11.09 -13.01
CA PHE A 232 24.12 -9.74 -12.64
C PHE A 232 24.86 -8.64 -13.40
N GLU A 233 26.13 -8.83 -13.74
CA GLU A 233 26.87 -7.91 -14.62
C GLU A 233 26.28 -7.87 -16.03
N ASP A 234 25.86 -9.02 -16.57
CA ASP A 234 25.10 -9.09 -17.83
C ASP A 234 23.79 -8.28 -17.72
N ALA A 235 23.05 -8.47 -16.63
CA ALA A 235 21.82 -7.73 -16.36
C ALA A 235 22.05 -6.20 -16.30
N LEU A 236 23.08 -5.75 -15.58
CA LEU A 236 23.46 -4.34 -15.46
C LEU A 236 23.89 -3.73 -16.81
N ARG A 237 24.56 -4.52 -17.66
CA ARG A 237 24.88 -4.10 -19.03
C ARG A 237 23.62 -3.85 -19.85
N LEU A 238 22.63 -4.75 -19.78
CA LEU A 238 21.33 -4.54 -20.45
C LEU A 238 20.64 -3.26 -19.95
N VAL A 239 20.65 -3.02 -18.64
CA VAL A 239 20.09 -1.78 -18.06
C VAL A 239 20.82 -0.54 -18.56
N SER A 240 22.16 -0.55 -18.61
CA SER A 240 22.95 0.59 -19.07
C SER A 240 22.69 0.97 -20.53
N VAL A 241 22.35 -0.02 -21.37
CA VAL A 241 22.02 0.22 -22.78
C VAL A 241 20.71 1.00 -22.91
N GLN A 242 19.74 0.73 -22.03
CA GLN A 242 18.43 1.37 -22.04
C GLN A 242 18.42 2.72 -21.29
N CYS A 243 19.37 2.92 -20.37
CA CYS A 243 19.46 4.12 -19.53
C CYS A 243 20.78 4.88 -19.80
N PRO A 244 20.88 5.72 -20.84
CA PRO A 244 22.15 6.40 -21.18
C PRO A 244 22.64 7.39 -20.12
N ASP A 245 21.73 7.93 -19.30
CA ASP A 245 22.05 8.85 -18.21
C ASP A 245 22.47 8.14 -16.91
N LEU A 246 22.57 6.81 -16.94
CA LEU A 246 23.03 5.99 -15.83
C LEU A 246 24.56 5.81 -15.88
N SER A 247 25.22 6.01 -14.74
CA SER A 247 26.62 5.64 -14.56
C SER A 247 26.72 4.52 -13.52
N LEU A 248 27.20 3.36 -13.97
CA LEU A 248 27.47 2.19 -13.12
C LEU A 248 28.96 2.01 -12.97
N VAL A 249 29.43 1.95 -11.72
CA VAL A 249 30.80 1.56 -11.39
C VAL A 249 30.74 0.16 -10.81
N VAL A 250 31.12 -0.83 -11.63
CA VAL A 250 31.21 -2.24 -11.24
C VAL A 250 32.66 -2.56 -10.93
N GLY A 251 32.94 -3.00 -9.70
CA GLY A 251 34.30 -3.31 -9.24
C GLY A 251 34.37 -4.66 -8.54
N GLU A 252 35.55 -5.01 -8.05
CA GLU A 252 35.75 -6.24 -7.27
C GLU A 252 34.95 -6.23 -5.96
N SER A 253 34.75 -5.07 -5.35
CA SER A 253 34.06 -4.94 -4.07
C SER A 253 32.55 -4.80 -4.17
N GLY A 254 31.98 -4.58 -5.36
CA GLY A 254 30.54 -4.39 -5.53
C GLY A 254 30.16 -3.47 -6.68
N VAL A 255 28.93 -2.95 -6.61
CA VAL A 255 28.34 -2.07 -7.61
C VAL A 255 27.94 -0.74 -6.99
N GLN A 256 28.33 0.36 -7.63
CA GLN A 256 27.90 1.71 -7.27
C GLN A 256 27.09 2.34 -8.40
N VAL A 257 25.94 2.88 -8.03
CA VAL A 257 24.99 3.54 -8.94
C VAL A 257 25.13 5.06 -8.82
N ARG A 258 25.24 5.75 -9.95
CA ARG A 258 25.34 7.21 -10.03
C ARG A 258 24.51 7.75 -11.19
N GLN A 259 24.03 8.98 -11.04
CA GLN A 259 23.52 9.72 -12.18
C GLN A 259 24.70 10.25 -12.99
N SER A 260 24.67 10.07 -14.31
CA SER A 260 25.65 10.69 -15.20
C SER A 260 25.45 12.20 -15.17
N VAL A 261 26.53 12.96 -14.98
CA VAL A 261 26.50 14.41 -15.20
C VAL A 261 26.19 14.64 -16.68
N PRO A 262 25.21 15.49 -17.06
CA PRO A 262 24.95 15.79 -18.46
C PRO A 262 26.26 16.18 -19.14
N ARG A 263 26.65 15.46 -20.20
CA ARG A 263 27.79 15.88 -21.03
C ARG A 263 27.42 17.23 -21.64
N VAL A 264 27.86 18.32 -21.01
CA VAL A 264 27.95 19.59 -21.71
C VAL A 264 28.95 19.36 -22.82
N ARG A 265 28.46 19.21 -24.06
CA ARG A 265 29.31 19.22 -25.24
C ARG A 265 30.11 20.51 -25.14
N PRO A 266 31.47 20.49 -25.09
CA PRO A 266 32.23 21.72 -25.02
C PRO A 266 31.78 22.57 -26.20
N ALA A 267 31.29 23.78 -25.90
CA ALA A 267 30.94 24.72 -26.94
C ALA A 267 32.16 24.84 -27.87
N PRO A 268 31.98 24.81 -29.21
CA PRO A 268 33.08 25.11 -30.10
C PRO A 268 33.74 26.41 -29.61
N PRO A 269 35.08 26.46 -29.54
CA PRO A 269 35.78 27.55 -28.89
C PRO A 269 35.24 28.87 -29.44
N ALA A 270 34.65 29.68 -28.55
CA ALA A 270 34.16 30.99 -28.92
C ALA A 270 35.33 31.74 -29.59
N PRO A 271 35.11 32.43 -30.72
CA PRO A 271 36.12 33.32 -31.27
C PRO A 271 36.53 34.28 -30.15
N ARG A 272 37.85 34.36 -29.91
CA ARG A 272 38.44 35.21 -28.88
C ARG A 272 37.88 36.63 -29.04
N ALA A 273 36.98 37.02 -28.14
CA ALA A 273 36.59 38.41 -28.01
C ALA A 273 37.76 39.12 -27.33
N ASP A 274 38.31 40.11 -28.01
CA ASP A 274 39.32 41.01 -27.47
C ASP A 274 38.85 41.56 -26.13
N ILE A 275 39.60 41.25 -25.09
CA ILE A 275 39.45 41.88 -23.78
C ILE A 275 39.97 43.31 -23.93
N ARG A 276 39.07 44.24 -24.25
CA ARG A 276 39.30 45.66 -24.01
C ARG A 276 38.06 46.30 -23.40
N ALA A 277 38.26 46.67 -22.13
CA ALA A 277 37.57 47.72 -21.39
C ALA A 277 36.06 47.55 -21.17
N THR A 278 35.70 47.16 -19.95
CA THR A 278 34.80 47.96 -19.11
C THR A 278 34.90 47.47 -17.67
N GLU A 279 35.74 48.17 -16.90
CA GLU A 279 35.64 48.21 -15.45
C GLU A 279 34.42 49.05 -15.02
N GLU A 280 34.03 48.84 -13.76
CA GLU A 280 33.12 49.63 -12.92
C GLU A 280 31.61 49.37 -13.07
N MET A 281 31.04 48.66 -12.09
CA MET A 281 30.35 49.35 -10.99
C MET A 281 30.04 48.37 -9.84
N VAL A 282 30.83 48.47 -8.77
CA VAL A 282 30.60 47.79 -7.49
C VAL A 282 29.53 48.57 -6.72
N LEU A 283 28.36 47.96 -6.48
CA LEU A 283 27.37 48.50 -5.54
C LEU A 283 27.55 47.87 -4.16
N LYS A 284 27.89 48.70 -3.17
CA LYS A 284 27.99 48.33 -1.75
C LYS A 284 26.59 48.24 -1.08
N PRO A 285 26.40 47.35 -0.09
CA PRO A 285 25.12 47.15 0.61
C PRO A 285 24.82 48.20 1.70
N ARG A 286 23.52 48.46 1.91
CA ARG A 286 22.95 49.43 2.88
C ARG A 286 22.62 48.75 4.23
N PRO A 287 22.85 49.41 5.38
CA PRO A 287 22.64 48.82 6.72
C PRO A 287 21.16 48.81 7.18
N PRO A 288 20.80 47.97 8.17
CA PRO A 288 19.42 47.75 8.63
C PRO A 288 18.93 48.81 9.63
N ALA A 289 17.61 49.07 9.61
CA ALA A 289 16.91 49.93 10.56
C ALA A 289 16.28 49.10 11.72
N PRO A 290 16.06 49.69 12.91
CA PRO A 290 15.83 48.96 14.16
C PRO A 290 14.36 48.62 14.44
N ALA A 291 14.17 47.58 15.27
CA ALA A 291 12.89 47.13 15.81
C ALA A 291 12.28 48.10 16.85
N PRO A 292 10.94 48.15 17.00
CA PRO A 292 10.31 48.68 18.21
C PRO A 292 9.78 47.57 19.13
N ALA A 293 9.84 47.90 20.42
CA ALA A 293 9.56 47.06 21.58
C ALA A 293 8.05 46.83 21.87
N ALA A 294 7.83 45.83 22.72
CA ALA A 294 6.54 45.40 23.29
C ALA A 294 5.80 46.45 24.12
N PRO A 295 4.50 46.20 24.42
CA PRO A 295 3.93 46.62 25.69
C PRO A 295 3.35 45.47 26.53
N ALA A 296 3.77 45.53 27.80
CA ALA A 296 3.15 45.19 29.09
C ALA A 296 1.86 44.36 29.22
N VAL A 297 2.01 43.40 30.14
CA VAL A 297 1.07 42.71 31.05
C VAL A 297 -0.14 43.53 31.52
N THR A 298 -1.32 42.92 31.60
CA THR A 298 -2.33 43.28 32.62
C THR A 298 -3.20 42.09 33.08
N ALA A 299 -3.30 42.00 34.40
CA ALA A 299 -4.01 41.15 35.36
C ALA A 299 -5.34 40.41 35.02
N ALA A 300 -5.50 39.24 35.67
CA ALA A 300 -6.77 38.56 36.05
C ALA A 300 -7.45 39.29 37.25
N PRO A 301 -8.75 39.10 37.62
CA PRO A 301 -9.38 37.85 38.14
C PRO A 301 -10.94 37.80 37.93
N PRO A 302 -11.81 37.11 38.73
CA PRO A 302 -11.76 35.81 39.43
C PRO A 302 -12.91 34.83 39.00
N ALA A 303 -12.88 33.62 39.54
CA ALA A 303 -13.89 32.54 39.41
C ALA A 303 -15.12 32.71 40.33
N PRO A 304 -16.20 31.91 40.12
CA PRO A 304 -17.12 31.53 41.18
C PRO A 304 -17.09 30.01 41.49
N VAL A 305 -17.36 29.71 42.78
CA VAL A 305 -17.35 28.39 43.44
C VAL A 305 -18.78 27.77 43.45
N PRO A 306 -19.06 26.59 44.05
CA PRO A 306 -19.85 25.53 43.39
C PRO A 306 -21.24 25.33 44.01
N THR A 307 -22.16 24.68 43.30
CA THR A 307 -23.45 24.26 43.89
C THR A 307 -23.71 22.76 43.70
N ALA A 308 -23.62 22.08 44.85
CA ALA A 308 -24.48 21.02 45.38
C ALA A 308 -24.88 19.81 44.50
N ARG A 309 -24.42 18.64 44.97
CA ARG A 309 -25.02 17.31 44.78
C ARG A 309 -26.47 17.25 45.28
N PRO A 310 -27.29 16.37 44.68
CA PRO A 310 -28.25 15.56 45.41
C PRO A 310 -27.75 14.10 45.55
N ALA A 311 -28.07 13.51 46.70
CA ALA A 311 -27.82 12.12 47.08
C ALA A 311 -28.96 11.18 46.59
N PRO A 312 -28.85 9.84 46.75
CA PRO A 312 -29.38 8.85 45.82
C PRO A 312 -30.83 8.41 46.11
N VAL A 313 -31.53 7.93 45.08
CA VAL A 313 -32.77 7.16 45.20
C VAL A 313 -32.41 5.67 45.20
N ALA A 314 -33.00 4.94 46.16
CA ALA A 314 -32.71 3.56 46.50
C ALA A 314 -32.96 2.55 45.36
N GLU A 315 -31.98 1.68 45.12
CA GLU A 315 -32.14 0.46 44.31
C GLU A 315 -32.89 -0.63 45.09
N ARG A 316 -33.84 -1.28 44.43
CA ARG A 316 -34.38 -2.59 44.81
C ARG A 316 -33.43 -3.68 44.29
N PRO A 317 -33.13 -4.74 45.06
CA PRO A 317 -32.24 -5.79 44.58
C PRO A 317 -32.95 -6.71 43.59
N ALA A 318 -32.41 -6.79 42.37
CA ALA A 318 -32.66 -7.87 41.42
C ALA A 318 -31.52 -8.91 41.52
N PRO A 319 -31.78 -10.18 41.16
CA PRO A 319 -31.07 -11.32 41.74
C PRO A 319 -29.64 -11.48 41.19
N VAL A 320 -28.80 -12.06 42.06
CA VAL A 320 -27.43 -12.48 41.79
C VAL A 320 -27.37 -13.32 40.51
N MET A 321 -26.75 -12.78 39.46
CA MET A 321 -26.28 -13.54 38.30
C MET A 321 -24.76 -13.49 38.25
N ALA A 322 -24.17 -14.65 37.96
CA ALA A 322 -22.74 -14.94 37.97
C ALA A 322 -21.88 -13.84 37.33
N GLN A 323 -20.79 -13.49 38.02
CA GLN A 323 -19.74 -12.60 37.51
C GLN A 323 -19.18 -13.16 36.20
N GLN A 324 -19.62 -12.62 35.07
CA GLN A 324 -18.97 -12.79 33.78
C GLN A 324 -17.95 -11.66 33.60
N ASN A 325 -16.74 -12.00 33.17
CA ASN A 325 -15.64 -11.08 32.95
C ASN A 325 -16.08 -9.92 32.02
N PRO A 326 -16.07 -8.64 32.48
CA PRO A 326 -16.62 -7.52 31.72
C PRO A 326 -15.87 -7.24 30.40
N ASP A 327 -14.61 -7.67 30.31
CA ASP A 327 -13.72 -7.44 29.16
C ASP A 327 -13.77 -8.52 28.07
N ALA A 328 -14.56 -9.58 28.26
CA ALA A 328 -14.68 -10.65 27.27
C ALA A 328 -15.65 -10.30 26.12
N PRO A 329 -15.26 -10.49 24.84
CA PRO A 329 -16.14 -10.40 23.68
C PRO A 329 -17.31 -11.38 23.74
N LEU A 330 -18.41 -11.02 23.09
CA LEU A 330 -19.63 -11.84 23.04
C LEU A 330 -19.61 -12.71 21.79
N ARG A 331 -20.05 -13.97 21.88
CA ARG A 331 -20.39 -14.74 20.68
C ARG A 331 -21.83 -14.41 20.28
N GLY A 332 -22.01 -13.96 19.05
CA GLY A 332 -23.30 -13.65 18.45
C GLY A 332 -23.80 -14.77 17.55
N PRO A 333 -24.96 -14.58 16.90
CA PRO A 333 -25.49 -15.53 15.93
C PRO A 333 -24.52 -15.70 14.75
N ARG A 334 -24.52 -16.90 14.15
CA ARG A 334 -23.69 -17.26 12.97
C ARG A 334 -22.17 -17.12 13.17
N GLY A 335 -21.70 -17.25 14.41
CA GLY A 335 -20.26 -17.20 14.72
C GLY A 335 -19.68 -15.79 14.80
N SER A 336 -20.51 -14.74 14.76
CA SER A 336 -20.08 -13.35 14.90
C SER A 336 -19.45 -13.08 16.27
N ILE A 337 -18.51 -12.13 16.29
CA ILE A 337 -17.74 -11.73 17.48
C ILE A 337 -18.12 -10.29 17.84
N GLY A 338 -18.75 -10.14 19.01
CA GLY A 338 -19.24 -8.87 19.54
C GLY A 338 -18.19 -8.15 20.38
N LEU A 339 -17.80 -6.97 19.93
CA LEU A 339 -16.90 -6.02 20.56
C LEU A 339 -17.70 -4.98 21.35
N LYS A 340 -17.53 -5.01 22.66
CA LYS A 340 -18.22 -4.12 23.60
C LYS A 340 -17.60 -2.71 23.64
N ALA A 341 -18.33 -1.78 24.24
CA ALA A 341 -17.95 -0.38 24.42
C ALA A 341 -16.56 -0.16 25.04
N ASN A 342 -16.17 -0.99 26.00
CA ASN A 342 -14.85 -0.96 26.63
C ASN A 342 -13.70 -1.31 25.66
N LEU A 343 -13.97 -2.10 24.62
CA LEU A 343 -12.99 -2.51 23.61
C LEU A 343 -12.95 -1.54 22.42
N THR A 344 -14.09 -0.93 22.04
CA THR A 344 -14.17 -0.04 20.86
C THR A 344 -14.13 1.45 21.20
N GLY A 345 -14.47 1.84 22.43
CA GLY A 345 -14.69 3.25 22.81
C GLY A 345 -16.02 3.83 22.30
N LEU A 346 -16.88 2.99 21.73
CA LEU A 346 -18.20 3.36 21.20
C LEU A 346 -19.30 3.00 22.19
N THR A 347 -20.47 3.63 22.06
CA THR A 347 -21.63 3.34 22.93
C THR A 347 -22.38 2.09 22.50
N GLN A 348 -22.23 1.68 21.24
CA GLN A 348 -22.84 0.50 20.65
C GLN A 348 -21.91 -0.71 20.74
N VAL A 349 -22.46 -1.91 20.61
CA VAL A 349 -21.69 -3.14 20.39
C VAL A 349 -21.49 -3.32 18.89
N ILE A 350 -20.25 -3.58 18.47
CA ILE A 350 -19.92 -3.89 17.08
C ILE A 350 -19.74 -5.39 16.93
N TRP A 351 -20.43 -5.97 15.97
CA TRP A 351 -20.37 -7.38 15.65
C TRP A 351 -19.55 -7.55 14.37
N LEU A 352 -18.42 -8.23 14.53
CA LEU A 352 -17.60 -8.67 13.41
C LEU A 352 -18.15 -9.98 12.88
N ASN A 353 -18.44 -10.01 11.60
CA ASN A 353 -18.98 -11.17 10.90
C ASN A 353 -17.88 -11.81 10.06
N GLN A 354 -18.07 -13.08 9.73
CA GLN A 354 -17.31 -13.75 8.67
C GLN A 354 -18.04 -13.61 7.34
N SER A 355 -17.31 -13.74 6.23
CA SER A 355 -17.84 -13.51 4.89
C SER A 355 -19.10 -14.29 4.59
N ASN A 356 -19.19 -15.54 5.04
CA ASN A 356 -20.33 -16.42 4.80
C ASN A 356 -20.77 -16.42 3.32
N GLY A 357 -19.83 -16.24 2.39
CA GLY A 357 -20.09 -16.16 0.94
C GLY A 357 -20.54 -14.78 0.42
N GLN A 358 -20.36 -13.70 1.20
CA GLN A 358 -20.52 -12.32 0.76
C GLN A 358 -19.16 -11.72 0.40
N ASP A 359 -19.11 -10.96 -0.70
CA ASP A 359 -17.86 -10.38 -1.23
C ASP A 359 -17.37 -9.17 -0.43
N ASP A 360 -18.30 -8.44 0.21
CA ASP A 360 -18.03 -7.16 0.87
C ASP A 360 -18.12 -7.28 2.39
N PRO A 361 -17.12 -6.78 3.14
CA PRO A 361 -17.13 -6.82 4.59
C PRO A 361 -18.27 -5.99 5.19
N ILE A 362 -19.13 -6.68 5.95
CA ILE A 362 -20.28 -6.12 6.65
C ILE A 362 -20.07 -6.25 8.15
N ILE A 363 -20.15 -5.12 8.85
CA ILE A 363 -20.25 -5.11 10.31
C ILE A 363 -21.69 -4.82 10.75
N GLU A 364 -22.07 -5.42 11.87
CA GLU A 364 -23.37 -5.20 12.49
C GLU A 364 -23.21 -4.36 13.76
N VAL A 365 -24.16 -3.47 14.02
CA VAL A 365 -24.14 -2.56 15.16
C VAL A 365 -25.47 -2.66 15.89
N THR A 366 -25.43 -2.98 17.18
CA THR A 366 -26.65 -3.05 18.01
C THR A 366 -26.58 -2.07 19.17
N PRO A 367 -27.70 -1.42 19.53
CA PRO A 367 -27.80 -0.64 20.75
C PRO A 367 -27.81 -1.57 21.97
N GLY A 368 -27.11 -1.19 23.05
CA GLY A 368 -27.10 -1.94 24.31
C GLY A 368 -25.91 -2.91 24.45
N PHE A 369 -26.06 -3.96 25.27
CA PHE A 369 -24.96 -4.84 25.68
C PHE A 369 -24.97 -6.23 25.03
N ARG A 370 -25.94 -6.51 24.15
CA ARG A 370 -26.14 -7.83 23.53
C ARG A 370 -26.61 -7.67 22.08
N TYR A 371 -26.60 -8.78 21.35
CA TYR A 371 -27.13 -8.84 20.00
C TYR A 371 -28.64 -8.61 20.08
N ASP A 372 -29.14 -7.70 19.25
CA ASP A 372 -30.56 -7.37 19.14
C ASP A 372 -30.92 -7.40 17.66
N SER A 373 -31.69 -8.42 17.25
CA SER A 373 -32.11 -8.61 15.86
C SER A 373 -33.09 -7.55 15.39
N ASP A 374 -33.82 -6.91 16.31
CA ASP A 374 -34.88 -5.96 15.97
C ASP A 374 -34.32 -4.54 15.78
N ASN A 375 -33.14 -4.26 16.36
CA ASN A 375 -32.46 -2.97 16.29
C ASN A 375 -31.03 -3.05 15.71
N VAL A 376 -30.74 -4.05 14.88
CA VAL A 376 -29.44 -4.17 14.22
C VAL A 376 -29.31 -3.18 13.06
N THR A 377 -28.18 -2.50 13.00
CA THR A 377 -27.77 -1.68 11.87
C THR A 377 -26.61 -2.36 11.14
N GLN A 378 -26.76 -2.59 9.84
CA GLN A 378 -25.70 -3.17 9.00
C GLN A 378 -24.95 -2.07 8.25
N LEU A 379 -23.62 -2.14 8.29
CA LEU A 379 -22.72 -1.24 7.60
C LEU A 379 -21.88 -2.04 6.60
N ALA A 380 -22.02 -1.72 5.31
CA ALA A 380 -21.09 -2.16 4.29
C ALA A 380 -19.83 -1.30 4.34
N LEU A 381 -18.69 -1.93 4.17
CA LEU A 381 -17.41 -1.29 4.22
C LEU A 381 -16.70 -1.45 2.85
N GLU A 382 -17.19 -0.71 1.86
CA GLU A 382 -16.58 -0.43 0.55
C GLU A 382 -15.84 0.94 0.65
N PRO A 383 -15.13 1.55 -0.34
CA PRO A 383 -14.21 2.68 -0.06
C PRO A 383 -14.83 3.84 0.74
N MET A 384 -16.16 3.94 0.73
CA MET A 384 -16.94 4.66 1.74
C MET A 384 -17.79 3.69 2.58
N VAL A 385 -17.87 3.93 3.89
CA VAL A 385 -18.78 3.21 4.78
C VAL A 385 -20.22 3.61 4.46
N ILE A 386 -21.08 2.64 4.19
CA ILE A 386 -22.48 2.86 3.83
C ILE A 386 -23.38 2.05 4.76
N GLN A 387 -24.47 2.66 5.21
CA GLN A 387 -25.48 1.96 5.98
C GLN A 387 -26.46 1.23 5.05
N ILE A 388 -26.48 -0.11 5.13
CA ILE A 388 -27.35 -0.97 4.32
C ILE A 388 -28.76 -1.02 4.92
N SER A 389 -28.85 -1.13 6.25
CA SER A 389 -30.10 -1.29 6.98
C SER A 389 -30.01 -0.70 8.39
N GLY A 390 -31.16 -0.44 9.04
CA GLY A 390 -31.25 0.17 10.37
C GLY A 390 -31.36 1.70 10.34
N GLY A 391 -30.91 2.38 11.39
CA GLY A 391 -30.96 3.85 11.49
C GLY A 391 -30.04 4.43 12.55
N LEU A 392 -28.71 4.32 12.38
CA LEU A 392 -27.78 5.02 13.27
C LEU A 392 -27.94 6.53 13.12
N TYR A 393 -27.94 7.27 14.23
CA TYR A 393 -27.92 8.72 14.18
C TYR A 393 -26.60 9.20 13.55
N GLN A 394 -26.64 10.32 12.82
CA GLN A 394 -25.49 10.85 12.07
C GLN A 394 -24.18 10.89 12.87
N ARG A 395 -24.21 11.37 14.11
CA ARG A 395 -23.02 11.43 14.99
C ARG A 395 -22.50 10.05 15.39
N GLU A 396 -23.38 9.07 15.53
CA GLU A 396 -23.00 7.70 15.87
C GLU A 396 -22.43 7.00 14.64
N PHE A 397 -23.08 7.17 13.48
CA PHE A 397 -22.59 6.68 12.20
C PHE A 397 -21.18 7.19 11.88
N GLU A 398 -20.90 8.48 12.05
CA GLU A 398 -19.57 9.05 11.83
C GLU A 398 -18.52 8.43 12.75
N ARG A 399 -18.84 8.21 14.03
CA ARG A 399 -17.92 7.58 14.99
C ARG A 399 -17.68 6.11 14.69
N VAL A 400 -18.73 5.37 14.36
CA VAL A 400 -18.63 3.96 13.99
C VAL A 400 -17.85 3.80 12.69
N SER A 401 -18.08 4.67 11.69
CA SER A 401 -17.37 4.67 10.42
C SER A 401 -15.88 4.97 10.62
N ALA A 402 -15.55 5.99 11.43
CA ALA A 402 -14.16 6.31 11.77
C ALA A 402 -13.47 5.15 12.50
N TRP A 403 -14.17 4.49 13.43
CA TRP A 403 -13.67 3.28 14.09
C TRP A 403 -13.45 2.13 13.11
N ALA A 404 -14.40 1.90 12.21
CA ALA A 404 -14.35 0.81 11.24
C ALA A 404 -13.18 0.99 10.27
N MET A 405 -12.92 2.23 9.81
CA MET A 405 -11.76 2.56 9.00
C MET A 405 -10.44 2.39 9.76
N ALA A 406 -10.37 2.80 11.03
CA ALA A 406 -9.17 2.64 11.86
C ALA A 406 -8.82 1.17 12.16
N ASN A 407 -9.84 0.29 12.13
CA ASN A 407 -9.75 -1.15 12.37
C ASN A 407 -9.95 -1.97 11.10
N ARG A 408 -9.84 -1.36 9.92
CA ARG A 408 -10.20 -1.96 8.64
C ARG A 408 -9.53 -3.32 8.43
N ASP A 409 -8.22 -3.39 8.60
CA ASP A 409 -7.49 -4.64 8.37
C ASP A 409 -7.87 -5.74 9.37
N LEU A 410 -8.23 -5.38 10.60
CA LEU A 410 -8.73 -6.36 11.57
C LEU A 410 -10.12 -6.87 11.19
N ILE A 411 -10.99 -5.99 10.69
CA ILE A 411 -12.32 -6.37 10.21
C ILE A 411 -12.18 -7.30 9.01
N ASP A 412 -11.29 -6.97 8.06
CA ASP A 412 -11.02 -7.78 6.88
C ASP A 412 -10.43 -9.15 7.30
N ASP A 413 -9.45 -9.20 8.20
CA ASP A 413 -8.89 -10.46 8.70
C ASP A 413 -9.91 -11.35 9.43
N VAL A 414 -10.85 -10.75 10.19
CA VAL A 414 -11.93 -11.50 10.84
C VAL A 414 -12.98 -11.94 9.82
N TRP A 415 -13.29 -11.08 8.84
CA TRP A 415 -14.22 -11.35 7.75
C TRP A 415 -13.75 -12.52 6.88
N ASP A 416 -12.47 -12.54 6.56
CA ASP A 416 -11.83 -13.59 5.76
C ASP A 416 -11.52 -14.85 6.57
N GLY A 417 -11.75 -14.83 7.90
CA GLY A 417 -11.56 -15.97 8.79
C GLY A 417 -10.11 -16.25 9.16
N GLU A 418 -9.17 -15.36 8.82
CA GLU A 418 -7.76 -15.44 9.23
C GLU A 418 -7.61 -15.27 10.74
N VAL A 419 -8.43 -14.41 11.35
CA VAL A 419 -8.49 -14.22 12.80
C VAL A 419 -9.85 -14.66 13.33
N THR A 420 -9.88 -15.77 14.06
CA THR A 420 -11.09 -16.30 14.70
C THR A 420 -10.98 -16.36 16.23
N ALA A 421 -9.76 -16.22 16.76
CA ALA A 421 -9.48 -16.26 18.17
C ALA A 421 -9.80 -14.92 18.84
N ILE A 422 -10.64 -14.97 19.87
CA ILE A 422 -11.12 -13.81 20.63
C ILE A 422 -9.97 -12.99 21.24
N ASP A 423 -8.93 -13.66 21.75
CA ASP A 423 -7.79 -12.99 22.39
C ASP A 423 -6.93 -12.21 21.40
N GLU A 424 -6.80 -12.70 20.17
CA GLU A 424 -6.04 -12.04 19.11
C GLU A 424 -6.77 -10.79 18.60
N ILE A 425 -8.10 -10.85 18.47
CA ILE A 425 -8.93 -9.69 18.11
C ILE A 425 -8.80 -8.61 19.18
N ASN A 426 -8.85 -8.98 20.46
CA ASN A 426 -8.69 -8.04 21.57
C ASN A 426 -7.34 -7.33 21.56
N ALA A 427 -6.26 -8.03 21.20
CA ALA A 427 -4.92 -7.45 21.14
C ALA A 427 -4.76 -6.44 19.99
N ARG A 428 -5.53 -6.60 18.91
CA ARG A 428 -5.42 -5.80 17.69
C ARG A 428 -6.43 -4.66 17.59
N VAL A 429 -7.55 -4.73 18.32
CA VAL A 429 -8.61 -3.73 18.30
C VAL A 429 -8.09 -2.37 18.78
N LYS A 430 -8.39 -1.31 18.02
CA LYS A 430 -8.10 0.07 18.37
C LYS A 430 -9.38 0.76 18.86
N LYS A 431 -9.27 1.49 19.97
CA LYS A 431 -10.35 2.31 20.53
C LYS A 431 -10.44 3.65 19.81
N VAL A 432 -11.65 4.16 19.62
CA VAL A 432 -11.83 5.59 19.35
C VAL A 432 -11.51 6.37 20.62
N PRO A 433 -10.67 7.42 20.59
CA PRO A 433 -10.46 8.28 21.74
C PRO A 433 -11.80 8.88 22.22
N ALA A 434 -11.99 8.91 23.54
CA ALA A 434 -13.21 9.47 24.13
C ALA A 434 -13.35 10.95 23.75
N PRO A 435 -14.58 11.45 23.54
CA PRO A 435 -14.78 12.86 23.23
C PRO A 435 -14.28 13.72 24.38
N GLY A 436 -13.21 14.50 24.14
CA GLY A 436 -12.84 15.62 25.01
C GLY A 436 -11.50 15.59 25.74
N TRP A 437 -10.44 14.94 25.23
CA TRP A 437 -9.08 15.30 25.66
C TRP A 437 -8.39 16.15 24.58
N ARG A 438 -8.32 17.46 24.87
CA ARG A 438 -7.40 18.40 24.22
C ARG A 438 -6.01 18.25 24.79
#